data_AF-D2MP58-F1
#
_entry.id   AF-D2MP58-F1
#
_cell.length_a   1.000
_cell.length_b   1.000
_cell.length_c   1.000
_cell.angle_alpha   90.00
_cell.angle_beta   90.00
_cell.angle_gamma   90.00
#
_symmetry.space_group_name_H-M   'P 1'
#
loop_
_entity.id
_entity.type
_entity.pdbx_description
1 polymer ?
#
loop_
_entity_poly.entity_id
_entity_poly.type
_entity_poly.pdbx_seq_one_letter_code
_entity_poly.pdbx_strand_id
1 'polypeptide(L)'
;MKRVFENAAFNCDSQGKYRLQVDSEGVTYASADGKKSVDIKFTEVGSILPLTYCNSNQHYLVTFRDLDWKNMEEIDTDVSVRPERTIQGNNIVETKSILIAFAENKLTEAFPNNLDSLDLEVAFSLKEKKIRLKEGALIGAKHQVKLSDIRRVQCASNGTLSYLLVYTKEKGGFWDMPDMKVPVNELTLPILEAVMAKNTGRGIDFSKGNGFDQKTSEYILERYMNSTFFMNKDGSVSDDWHKVAFEHIAFYQADLLMPEES
;
A
#
# COMPACT_ATOMS: atom_id res chain seq x y z
N MET A 1 14.21 1.92 -5.99
CA MET A 1 13.47 2.89 -5.19
C MET A 1 14.30 3.36 -4.01
N LYS A 2 14.08 4.59 -3.52
CA LYS A 2 14.56 5.02 -2.21
C LYS A 2 13.74 4.31 -1.13
N ARG A 3 14.41 3.60 -0.23
CA ARG A 3 13.77 2.88 0.88
C ARG A 3 13.88 3.68 2.17
N VAL A 4 12.76 3.91 2.82
CA VAL A 4 12.66 4.58 4.11
C VAL A 4 13.28 3.70 5.21
N PHE A 5 13.17 2.37 5.09
CA PHE A 5 13.60 1.41 6.12
C PHE A 5 14.93 0.69 5.80
N GLU A 6 15.70 1.12 4.80
CA GLU A 6 16.95 0.42 4.39
C GLU A 6 17.98 0.32 5.53
N ASN A 7 18.09 1.34 6.36
CA ASN A 7 18.97 1.36 7.55
C ASN A 7 18.32 2.10 8.73
N ALA A 8 16.98 2.05 8.79
CA ALA A 8 16.21 2.76 9.79
C ALA A 8 15.13 1.84 10.37
N ALA A 9 14.69 2.16 11.58
CA ALA A 9 13.58 1.50 12.22
C ALA A 9 12.62 2.54 12.82
N PHE A 10 11.32 2.34 12.60
CA PHE A 10 10.30 3.08 13.30
C PHE A 10 10.12 2.48 14.68
N ASN A 11 10.24 3.31 15.72
CA ASN A 11 10.06 2.90 17.11
C ASN A 11 8.95 3.75 17.76
N CYS A 12 7.96 3.07 18.36
CA CYS A 12 6.90 3.70 19.12
C CYS A 12 6.74 3.03 20.48
N ASP A 13 6.85 3.83 21.55
CA ASP A 13 6.23 3.50 22.83
C ASP A 13 4.86 4.19 22.87
N SER A 14 3.79 3.39 22.83
CA SER A 14 2.41 3.86 22.82
C SER A 14 1.92 4.35 24.20
N GLN A 15 2.68 5.21 24.90
CA GLN A 15 2.30 5.79 26.20
C GLN A 15 1.87 4.72 27.22
N GLY A 16 2.63 3.62 27.30
CA GLY A 16 2.30 2.52 28.21
C GLY A 16 1.12 1.64 27.76
N LYS A 17 0.77 1.63 26.47
CA LYS A 17 -0.16 0.65 25.86
C LYS A 17 0.58 -0.52 25.24
N TYR A 18 1.59 -0.25 24.43
CA TYR A 18 2.46 -1.23 23.80
C TYR A 18 3.75 -0.58 23.33
N ARG A 19 4.74 -1.41 23.01
CA ARG A 19 5.92 -1.03 22.23
C ARG A 19 5.80 -1.66 20.85
N LEU A 20 6.05 -0.87 19.81
CA LEU A 20 6.06 -1.28 18.42
C LEU A 20 7.40 -0.87 17.80
N GLN A 21 8.06 -1.81 17.13
CA GLN A 21 9.21 -1.55 16.28
C GLN A 21 8.93 -2.13 14.90
N VAL A 22 9.24 -1.36 13.86
CA VAL A 22 9.13 -1.76 12.45
C VAL A 22 10.46 -1.46 11.77
N ASP A 23 11.03 -2.45 11.10
CA ASP A 23 12.23 -2.30 10.26
C ASP A 23 11.99 -2.92 8.88
N SER A 24 13.04 -3.00 8.05
CA SER A 24 12.94 -3.56 6.69
C SER A 24 12.64 -5.06 6.65
N GLU A 25 12.80 -5.78 7.76
CA GLU A 25 12.65 -7.23 7.83
C GLU A 25 11.36 -7.65 8.54
N GLY A 26 10.77 -6.79 9.37
CA GLY A 26 9.54 -7.16 10.06
C GLY A 26 9.05 -6.18 11.13
N VAL A 27 8.23 -6.75 12.02
CA VAL A 27 7.55 -6.04 13.10
C VAL A 27 7.75 -6.78 14.41
N THR A 28 8.13 -6.05 15.45
CA THR A 28 8.00 -6.55 16.83
C THR A 28 7.00 -5.69 17.58
N TYR A 29 6.15 -6.35 18.38
CA TYR A 29 5.13 -5.69 19.17
C TYR A 29 5.01 -6.37 20.53
N ALA A 30 4.91 -5.58 21.59
CA ALA A 30 4.68 -6.06 22.94
C ALA A 30 3.67 -5.19 23.67
N SER A 31 2.56 -5.76 24.13
CA SER A 31 1.60 -5.06 24.99
C SER A 31 2.23 -4.71 26.33
N ALA A 32 1.86 -3.56 26.90
CA ALA A 32 2.41 -3.10 28.17
C ALA A 32 2.03 -3.99 29.35
N ASP A 33 0.91 -4.71 29.27
CA ASP A 33 0.49 -5.70 30.26
C ASP A 33 1.18 -7.07 30.11
N GLY A 34 2.07 -7.22 29.11
CA GLY A 34 2.85 -8.43 28.85
C GLY A 34 2.04 -9.61 28.31
N LYS A 35 0.73 -9.46 28.07
CA LYS A 35 -0.11 -10.55 27.59
C LYS A 35 0.11 -10.90 26.13
N LYS A 36 0.61 -9.96 25.34
CA LYS A 36 0.81 -10.12 23.90
C LYS A 36 2.21 -9.69 23.52
N SER A 37 2.93 -10.59 22.85
CA SER A 37 4.26 -10.33 22.31
C SER A 37 4.35 -11.06 20.97
N VAL A 38 4.64 -10.33 19.91
CA VAL A 38 4.77 -10.87 18.55
C VAL A 38 6.08 -10.41 17.92
N ASP A 39 6.70 -11.30 17.15
CA ASP A 39 7.83 -11.03 16.27
C ASP A 39 7.47 -11.63 14.91
N ILE A 40 7.25 -10.76 13.92
CA ILE A 40 6.71 -11.12 12.62
C ILE A 40 7.77 -10.78 11.57
N LYS A 41 8.20 -11.77 10.79
CA LYS A 41 9.11 -11.55 9.65
C LYS A 41 8.31 -11.36 8.38
N PHE A 42 8.60 -10.31 7.62
CA PHE A 42 7.91 -10.04 6.36
C PHE A 42 8.11 -11.16 5.33
N THR A 43 9.20 -11.92 5.41
CA THR A 43 9.42 -13.11 4.56
C THR A 43 8.34 -14.18 4.72
N GLU A 44 7.69 -14.26 5.88
CA GLU A 44 6.62 -15.21 6.19
C GLU A 44 5.21 -14.64 5.91
N VAL A 45 5.10 -13.31 5.78
CA VAL A 45 3.84 -12.61 5.54
C VAL A 45 3.53 -12.58 4.04
N GLY A 46 2.34 -13.06 3.69
CA GLY A 46 1.77 -12.98 2.35
C GLY A 46 0.88 -11.76 2.13
N SER A 47 0.22 -11.27 3.18
CA SER A 47 -0.56 -10.03 3.11
C SER A 47 -0.81 -9.41 4.49
N ILE A 48 -1.10 -8.11 4.48
CA ILE A 48 -1.53 -7.36 5.65
C ILE A 48 -2.96 -6.86 5.42
N LEU A 49 -3.82 -7.05 6.41
CA LEU A 49 -5.20 -6.55 6.40
C LEU A 49 -5.39 -5.55 7.54
N PRO A 50 -5.33 -4.24 7.27
CA PRO A 50 -5.63 -3.22 8.25
C PRO A 50 -7.14 -2.94 8.29
N LEU A 51 -7.81 -3.46 9.31
CA LEU A 51 -9.25 -3.29 9.49
C LEU A 51 -9.57 -1.85 9.90
N THR A 52 -10.74 -1.36 9.47
CA THR A 52 -11.25 0.02 9.65
C THR A 52 -10.35 1.14 9.11
N TYR A 53 -9.22 0.81 8.49
CA TYR A 53 -8.18 1.76 8.10
C TYR A 53 -8.64 2.79 7.07
N CYS A 54 -9.64 2.51 6.25
CA CYS A 54 -10.19 3.49 5.31
C CYS A 54 -11.36 4.31 5.87
N ASN A 55 -11.87 3.97 7.06
CA ASN A 55 -13.12 4.51 7.62
C ASN A 55 -12.96 5.06 9.05
N SER A 56 -11.75 5.04 9.60
CA SER A 56 -11.42 5.57 10.92
C SER A 56 -10.15 6.41 10.83
N ASN A 57 -10.02 7.38 11.74
CA ASN A 57 -8.82 8.21 11.89
C ASN A 57 -8.02 7.85 13.14
N GLN A 58 -8.30 6.72 13.79
CA GLN A 58 -7.56 6.20 14.94
C GLN A 58 -7.87 4.72 15.15
N HIS A 59 -6.99 4.04 15.90
CA HIS A 59 -7.13 2.65 16.34
C HIS A 59 -7.50 1.67 15.22
N TYR A 60 -6.47 0.98 14.73
CA TYR A 60 -6.64 -0.05 13.70
C TYR A 60 -6.23 -1.41 14.25
N LEU A 61 -6.92 -2.45 13.77
CA LEU A 61 -6.51 -3.83 13.96
C LEU A 61 -5.79 -4.27 12.69
N VAL A 62 -4.49 -4.51 12.81
CA VAL A 62 -3.63 -4.97 11.71
C VAL A 62 -3.49 -6.49 11.81
N THR A 63 -4.11 -7.20 10.88
CA THR A 63 -4.03 -8.66 10.78
C THR A 63 -2.95 -9.06 9.76
N PHE A 64 -1.96 -9.82 10.19
CA PHE A 64 -0.95 -10.42 9.33
C PHE A 64 -1.42 -11.79 8.86
N ARG A 65 -1.21 -12.08 7.58
CA ARG A 65 -1.53 -13.38 7.01
C ARG A 65 -0.32 -14.02 6.36
N ASP A 66 -0.24 -15.34 6.49
CA ASP A 66 0.82 -16.14 5.90
C ASP A 66 0.70 -16.21 4.37
N LEU A 67 1.62 -16.92 3.73
CA LEU A 67 1.65 -17.16 2.29
C LEU A 67 0.45 -18.00 1.78
N ASP A 68 -0.26 -18.68 2.70
CA ASP A 68 -1.51 -19.39 2.45
C ASP A 68 -2.75 -18.52 2.73
N TRP A 69 -2.56 -17.25 3.08
CA TRP A 69 -3.60 -16.27 3.40
C TRP A 69 -4.40 -16.60 4.67
N LYS A 70 -3.82 -17.38 5.59
CA LYS A 70 -4.38 -17.65 6.91
C LYS A 70 -3.88 -16.59 7.89
N ASN A 71 -4.74 -16.20 8.83
CA ASN A 71 -4.35 -15.26 9.89
C ASN A 71 -3.21 -15.88 10.72
N MET A 72 -2.12 -15.13 10.88
CA MET A 72 -0.98 -15.46 11.73
C MET A 72 -1.17 -14.81 13.09
N GLU A 73 -1.15 -13.47 13.08
CA GLU A 73 -1.19 -12.62 14.25
C GLU A 73 -1.99 -11.36 13.94
N GLU A 74 -2.47 -10.70 14.98
CA GLU A 74 -3.15 -9.42 14.89
C GLU A 74 -2.51 -8.45 15.87
N ILE A 75 -2.41 -7.16 15.57
CA ILE A 75 -1.95 -6.17 16.55
C ILE A 75 -2.81 -4.90 16.46
N ASP A 76 -2.96 -4.22 17.59
CA ASP A 76 -3.57 -2.90 17.63
C ASP A 76 -2.51 -1.82 17.36
N THR A 77 -2.84 -0.87 16.50
CA THR A 77 -1.98 0.26 16.14
C THR A 77 -2.74 1.58 16.25
N ASP A 78 -2.00 2.68 16.38
CA ASP A 78 -2.53 4.05 16.42
C ASP A 78 -3.64 4.22 17.49
N VAL A 79 -3.53 3.52 18.64
CA VAL A 79 -4.59 3.52 19.68
C VAL A 79 -4.67 4.83 20.47
N SER A 80 -3.55 5.55 20.55
CA SER A 80 -3.46 6.84 21.22
C SER A 80 -3.38 7.94 20.17
N VAL A 81 -4.27 8.93 20.25
CA VAL A 81 -4.16 10.13 19.40
C VAL A 81 -2.96 10.94 19.85
N ARG A 82 -2.00 11.11 18.93
CA ARG A 82 -0.79 11.92 19.12
C ARG A 82 -0.80 13.05 18.11
N PRO A 83 -1.34 14.24 18.44
CA PRO A 83 -1.41 15.36 17.51
C PRO A 83 -0.05 15.70 16.88
N GLU A 84 1.04 15.51 17.63
CA GLU A 84 2.43 15.70 17.22
C GLU A 84 3.00 14.58 16.32
N ARG A 85 2.31 13.44 16.21
CA ARG A 85 2.66 12.31 15.33
C ARG A 85 1.49 11.94 14.44
N THR A 86 1.07 12.89 13.61
CA THR A 86 0.07 12.67 12.56
C THR A 86 0.67 12.88 11.18
N ILE A 87 0.07 12.27 10.17
CA ILE A 87 0.37 12.52 8.75
C ILE A 87 -0.82 13.26 8.19
N GLN A 88 -0.63 14.54 7.84
CA GLN A 88 -1.72 15.41 7.38
C GLN A 88 -2.92 15.43 8.36
N GLY A 89 -2.64 15.36 9.68
CA GLY A 89 -3.69 15.31 10.71
C GLY A 89 -4.33 13.93 10.94
N ASN A 90 -3.96 12.92 10.16
CA ASN A 90 -4.42 11.54 10.35
C ASN A 90 -3.53 10.78 11.36
N ASN A 91 -4.14 10.12 12.34
CA ASN A 91 -3.43 9.21 13.27
C ASN A 91 -3.28 7.84 12.59
N ILE A 92 -2.25 7.71 11.75
CA ILE A 92 -2.00 6.54 10.89
C ILE A 92 -0.53 6.14 10.84
N VAL A 93 0.34 6.82 11.59
CA VAL A 93 1.79 6.71 11.45
C VAL A 93 2.25 5.28 11.70
N GLU A 94 1.69 4.61 12.70
CA GLU A 94 2.13 3.26 13.08
C GLU A 94 1.71 2.24 12.02
N THR A 95 0.43 2.25 11.64
CA THR A 95 -0.08 1.36 10.58
C THR A 95 0.62 1.63 9.26
N LYS A 96 0.79 2.90 8.88
CA LYS A 96 1.47 3.26 7.63
C LYS A 96 2.92 2.80 7.64
N SER A 97 3.62 2.90 8.77
CA SER A 97 4.99 2.39 8.91
C SER A 97 5.08 0.90 8.57
N ILE A 98 4.16 0.09 9.10
CA ILE A 98 4.09 -1.34 8.79
C ILE A 98 3.87 -1.59 7.30
N LEU A 99 2.88 -0.90 6.71
CA LEU A 99 2.50 -1.09 5.31
C LEU A 99 3.62 -0.67 4.34
N ILE A 100 4.28 0.47 4.60
CA ILE A 100 5.39 0.95 3.78
C ILE A 100 6.59 0.01 3.92
N ALA A 101 6.98 -0.40 5.14
CA ALA A 101 8.09 -1.32 5.33
C ALA A 101 7.85 -2.69 4.65
N PHE A 102 6.63 -3.21 4.76
CA PHE A 102 6.24 -4.44 4.06
C PHE A 102 6.29 -4.28 2.54
N ALA A 103 5.76 -3.18 2.00
CA ALA A 103 5.85 -2.90 0.56
C ALA A 103 7.30 -2.77 0.10
N GLU A 104 8.16 -2.10 0.87
CA GLU A 104 9.59 -1.97 0.54
C GLU A 104 10.30 -3.33 0.50
N ASN A 105 9.97 -4.21 1.44
CA ASN A 105 10.50 -5.57 1.51
C ASN A 105 10.08 -6.39 0.28
N LYS A 106 8.80 -6.34 -0.11
CA LYS A 106 8.26 -7.16 -1.21
C LYS A 106 8.58 -6.63 -2.60
N LEU A 107 8.58 -5.30 -2.77
CA LEU A 107 8.85 -4.67 -4.07
C LEU A 107 10.36 -4.59 -4.36
N THR A 108 11.20 -4.64 -3.32
CA THR A 108 12.67 -4.59 -3.37
C THR A 108 13.23 -3.27 -3.91
N GLU A 109 14.54 -3.05 -3.74
CA GLU A 109 15.19 -1.82 -4.22
C GLU A 109 15.14 -1.63 -5.76
N ALA A 110 14.87 -2.69 -6.53
CA ALA A 110 14.78 -2.63 -7.99
C ALA A 110 13.47 -2.02 -8.51
N PHE A 111 12.43 -1.92 -7.66
CA PHE A 111 11.19 -1.24 -7.99
C PHE A 111 11.42 0.25 -8.25
N PRO A 112 10.70 0.89 -9.19
CA PRO A 112 9.66 0.34 -10.09
C PRO A 112 10.20 -0.16 -11.43
N ASN A 113 11.51 -0.21 -11.62
CA ASN A 113 12.14 -0.55 -12.91
C ASN A 113 12.04 -2.03 -13.28
N ASN A 114 11.79 -2.91 -12.30
CA ASN A 114 11.65 -4.35 -12.48
C ASN A 114 10.20 -4.81 -12.68
N LEU A 115 9.22 -3.94 -12.94
CA LEU A 115 7.80 -4.32 -13.09
C LEU A 115 7.55 -5.51 -14.02
N ASP A 116 8.28 -5.59 -15.14
CA ASP A 116 8.11 -6.63 -16.15
C ASP A 116 8.71 -7.98 -15.72
N SER A 117 9.64 -7.99 -14.76
CA SER A 117 10.31 -9.20 -14.22
C SER A 117 9.94 -9.53 -12.78
N LEU A 118 9.19 -8.65 -12.11
CA LEU A 118 8.74 -8.83 -10.73
C LEU A 118 7.77 -10.03 -10.65
N ASP A 119 8.03 -10.94 -9.71
CA ASP A 119 7.25 -12.17 -9.53
C ASP A 119 6.84 -12.36 -8.07
N LEU A 120 5.62 -11.92 -7.71
CA LEU A 120 5.07 -12.06 -6.36
C LEU A 120 3.53 -12.14 -6.34
N GLU A 121 2.98 -12.75 -5.29
CA GLU A 121 1.57 -12.60 -4.97
C GLU A 121 1.33 -11.19 -4.44
N VAL A 122 0.40 -10.45 -5.06
CA VAL A 122 0.14 -9.03 -4.75
C VAL A 122 -1.19 -8.81 -4.05
N ALA A 123 -2.16 -9.72 -4.22
CA ALA A 123 -3.47 -9.58 -3.60
C ALA A 123 -4.26 -10.90 -3.61
N PHE A 124 -5.38 -10.92 -2.88
CA PHE A 124 -6.38 -11.99 -2.93
C PHE A 124 -7.79 -11.42 -3.02
N SER A 125 -8.63 -12.01 -3.87
CA SER A 125 -10.08 -11.73 -3.87
C SER A 125 -10.89 -13.01 -4.02
N LEU A 126 -12.16 -13.00 -3.60
CA LEU A 126 -13.02 -14.17 -3.77
C LEU A 126 -13.18 -14.60 -5.23
N LYS A 127 -13.19 -13.63 -6.15
CA LYS A 127 -13.37 -13.84 -7.60
C LYS A 127 -12.09 -14.35 -8.27
N GLU A 128 -10.96 -13.72 -8.00
CA GLU A 128 -9.68 -14.02 -8.64
C GLU A 128 -8.83 -15.03 -7.86
N LYS A 129 -9.22 -15.40 -6.64
CA LYS A 129 -8.36 -16.11 -5.68
C LYS A 129 -7.07 -15.32 -5.47
N LYS A 130 -5.91 -15.98 -5.54
CA LYS A 130 -4.60 -15.34 -5.51
C LYS A 130 -4.38 -14.56 -6.81
N ILE A 131 -3.97 -13.31 -6.69
CA ILE A 131 -3.55 -12.45 -7.79
C ILE A 131 -2.03 -12.34 -7.72
N ARG A 132 -1.36 -12.78 -8.77
CA ARG A 132 0.09 -12.78 -8.88
C ARG A 132 0.52 -11.81 -9.97
N LEU A 133 1.51 -10.99 -9.69
CA LEU A 133 2.27 -10.30 -10.74
C LEU A 133 3.38 -11.24 -11.19
N LYS A 134 3.42 -11.56 -12.48
CA LYS A 134 4.47 -12.40 -13.08
C LYS A 134 4.59 -12.09 -14.56
N GLU A 135 5.83 -12.01 -15.07
CA GLU A 135 6.13 -11.81 -16.50
C GLU A 135 5.36 -10.60 -17.10
N GLY A 136 5.31 -9.49 -16.36
CA GLY A 136 4.63 -8.27 -16.79
C GLY A 136 3.10 -8.42 -16.91
N ALA A 137 2.48 -9.35 -16.19
CA ALA A 137 1.03 -9.52 -16.16
C ALA A 137 0.48 -9.74 -14.75
N LEU A 138 -0.71 -9.20 -14.49
CA LEU A 138 -1.54 -9.58 -13.35
C LEU A 138 -2.33 -10.83 -13.73
N ILE A 139 -2.16 -11.89 -12.93
CA ILE A 139 -2.74 -13.20 -13.18
C ILE A 139 -3.60 -13.59 -11.97
N GLY A 140 -4.91 -13.69 -12.19
CA GLY A 140 -5.86 -14.28 -11.24
C GLY A 140 -6.44 -15.58 -11.79
N ALA A 141 -7.27 -16.25 -10.99
CA ALA A 141 -7.92 -17.49 -11.38
C ALA A 141 -8.89 -17.35 -12.58
N LYS A 142 -9.43 -16.15 -12.83
CA LYS A 142 -10.39 -15.91 -13.92
C LYS A 142 -9.85 -14.99 -15.01
N HIS A 143 -9.03 -14.01 -14.66
CA HIS A 143 -8.56 -13.01 -15.60
C HIS A 143 -7.03 -12.91 -15.57
N GLN A 144 -6.48 -12.59 -16.73
CA GLN A 144 -5.09 -12.21 -16.89
C GLN A 144 -5.02 -10.92 -17.70
N VAL A 145 -4.28 -9.93 -17.19
CA VAL A 145 -4.11 -8.63 -17.84
C VAL A 145 -2.62 -8.30 -17.90
N LYS A 146 -2.09 -8.09 -19.11
CA LYS A 146 -0.71 -7.61 -19.27
C LYS A 146 -0.63 -6.16 -18.81
N LEU A 147 0.42 -5.84 -18.06
CA LEU A 147 0.66 -4.48 -17.58
C LEU A 147 0.75 -3.49 -18.73
N SER A 148 1.41 -3.86 -19.85
CA SER A 148 1.54 -3.05 -21.06
C SER A 148 0.21 -2.66 -21.73
N ASP A 149 -0.83 -3.44 -21.47
CA ASP A 149 -2.14 -3.27 -22.11
C ASP A 149 -3.08 -2.43 -21.25
N ILE A 150 -2.72 -2.14 -20.00
CA ILE A 150 -3.51 -1.31 -19.09
C ILE A 150 -3.52 0.14 -19.62
N ARG A 151 -4.72 0.70 -19.75
CA ARG A 151 -4.95 2.07 -20.24
C ARG A 151 -5.72 2.94 -19.25
N ARG A 152 -6.46 2.34 -18.32
CA ARG A 152 -7.10 3.06 -17.21
C ARG A 152 -7.10 2.19 -15.97
N VAL A 153 -6.89 2.83 -14.82
CA VAL A 153 -7.16 2.24 -13.52
C VAL A 153 -7.97 3.25 -12.74
N GLN A 154 -9.11 2.82 -12.19
CA GLN A 154 -9.94 3.65 -11.33
C GLN A 154 -10.02 3.03 -9.95
N CYS A 155 -9.76 3.81 -8.91
CA CYS A 155 -10.03 3.38 -7.55
C CYS A 155 -11.53 3.55 -7.25
N ALA A 156 -12.14 2.49 -6.73
CA ALA A 156 -13.52 2.49 -6.26
C ALA A 156 -13.59 1.87 -4.87
N SER A 157 -14.12 2.63 -3.91
CA SER A 157 -14.41 2.17 -2.55
C SER A 157 -15.91 2.04 -2.36
N ASN A 158 -16.34 1.10 -1.53
CA ASN A 158 -17.73 1.04 -1.03
C ASN A 158 -17.81 1.25 0.48
N GLY A 159 -16.77 1.83 1.09
CA GLY A 159 -16.66 2.03 2.53
C GLY A 159 -16.36 0.76 3.32
N THR A 160 -16.24 -0.42 2.72
CA THR A 160 -15.75 -1.63 3.42
C THR A 160 -14.57 -2.25 2.69
N LEU A 161 -14.63 -2.29 1.36
CA LEU A 161 -13.59 -2.80 0.49
C LEU A 161 -13.32 -1.77 -0.61
N SER A 162 -12.03 -1.59 -0.89
CA SER A 162 -11.56 -0.72 -1.96
C SER A 162 -10.92 -1.58 -3.04
N TYR A 163 -11.22 -1.26 -4.30
CA TYR A 163 -10.75 -1.98 -5.47
C TYR A 163 -10.18 -1.04 -6.52
N LEU A 164 -9.12 -1.49 -7.17
CA LEU A 164 -8.58 -0.95 -8.40
C LEU A 164 -9.26 -1.65 -9.57
N LEU A 165 -10.06 -0.89 -10.32
CA LEU A 165 -10.76 -1.31 -11.51
C LEU A 165 -9.82 -1.13 -12.71
N VAL A 166 -9.31 -2.23 -13.25
CA VAL A 166 -8.31 -2.24 -14.32
C VAL A 166 -9.00 -2.37 -15.68
N TYR A 167 -8.63 -1.49 -16.62
CA TYR A 167 -9.16 -1.48 -17.99
C TYR A 167 -8.03 -1.41 -19.02
N THR A 168 -8.16 -2.21 -20.07
CA THR A 168 -7.27 -2.25 -21.24
C THR A 168 -7.72 -1.29 -22.35
N LYS A 169 -8.96 -0.79 -22.27
CA LYS A 169 -9.50 0.19 -23.21
C LYS A 169 -9.26 1.61 -22.73
N GLU A 170 -8.82 2.48 -23.64
CA GLU A 170 -8.56 3.90 -23.34
C GLU A 170 -9.81 4.69 -22.94
N LYS A 171 -10.98 4.32 -23.47
CA LYS A 171 -12.26 5.01 -23.19
C LYS A 171 -13.33 4.01 -22.78
N GLY A 172 -14.16 4.42 -21.84
CA GLY A 172 -15.36 3.69 -21.44
C GLY A 172 -16.54 3.93 -22.38
N GLY A 173 -17.50 3.01 -22.34
CA GLY A 173 -18.81 3.15 -23.00
C GLY A 173 -19.96 2.94 -22.02
N PHE A 174 -21.18 2.80 -22.54
CA PHE A 174 -22.41 2.64 -21.74
C PHE A 174 -22.41 1.38 -20.82
N TRP A 175 -21.52 0.42 -21.09
CA TRP A 175 -21.31 -0.80 -20.28
C TRP A 175 -19.82 -1.01 -19.98
N ASP A 176 -19.16 0.01 -19.40
CA ASP A 176 -17.73 -0.01 -19.12
C ASP A 176 -17.40 -0.87 -17.88
N MET A 177 -17.17 -2.16 -18.11
CA MET A 177 -16.76 -3.12 -17.07
C MET A 177 -15.23 -3.27 -17.05
N PRO A 178 -14.61 -3.38 -15.86
CA PRO A 178 -13.16 -3.60 -15.78
C PRO A 178 -12.80 -5.01 -16.25
N ASP A 179 -11.66 -5.12 -16.93
CA ASP A 179 -11.04 -6.39 -17.32
C ASP A 179 -10.61 -7.19 -16.09
N MET A 180 -10.19 -6.50 -15.02
CA MET A 180 -9.88 -7.12 -13.72
C MET A 180 -10.21 -6.17 -12.56
N LYS A 181 -10.65 -6.74 -11.43
CA LYS A 181 -10.80 -6.01 -10.17
C LYS A 181 -9.75 -6.50 -9.19
N VAL A 182 -8.88 -5.61 -8.77
CA VAL A 182 -7.78 -5.91 -7.85
C VAL A 182 -8.05 -5.21 -6.52
N PRO A 183 -7.95 -5.89 -5.36
CA PRO A 183 -8.04 -5.21 -4.06
C PRO A 183 -7.00 -4.10 -3.93
N VAL A 184 -7.38 -2.99 -3.30
CA VAL A 184 -6.43 -1.95 -2.88
C VAL A 184 -5.62 -2.45 -1.69
N ASN A 185 -4.30 -2.33 -1.77
CA ASN A 185 -3.37 -2.57 -0.67
C ASN A 185 -2.00 -1.91 -0.97
N GLU A 186 -1.05 -2.10 -0.07
CA GLU A 186 0.30 -1.54 -0.09
C GLU A 186 1.20 -2.04 -1.24
N LEU A 187 0.82 -3.12 -1.94
CA LEU A 187 1.56 -3.65 -3.10
C LEU A 187 0.90 -3.25 -4.42
N THR A 188 -0.41 -3.40 -4.52
CA THR A 188 -1.17 -3.20 -5.77
C THR A 188 -1.25 -1.73 -6.16
N LEU A 189 -1.33 -0.82 -5.19
CA LEU A 189 -1.34 0.61 -5.43
C LEU A 189 -0.04 1.08 -6.11
N PRO A 190 1.16 0.90 -5.53
CA PRO A 190 2.38 1.38 -6.18
C PRO A 190 2.63 0.71 -7.53
N ILE A 191 2.33 -0.58 -7.65
CA ILE A 191 2.45 -1.31 -8.92
C ILE A 191 1.57 -0.66 -10.00
N LEU A 192 0.27 -0.49 -9.74
CA LEU A 192 -0.65 0.04 -10.75
C LEU A 192 -0.46 1.55 -10.99
N GLU A 193 0.05 2.30 -10.01
CA GLU A 193 0.42 3.69 -10.17
C GLU A 193 1.61 3.83 -11.12
N ALA A 194 2.67 3.04 -10.94
CA ALA A 194 3.81 3.00 -11.86
C ALA A 194 3.38 2.59 -13.27
N VAL A 195 2.51 1.58 -13.39
CA VAL A 195 2.00 1.13 -14.70
C VAL A 195 1.20 2.21 -15.40
N MET A 196 0.31 2.90 -14.68
CA MET A 196 -0.47 4.00 -15.24
C MET A 196 0.43 5.15 -15.69
N ALA A 197 1.40 5.55 -14.87
CA ALA A 197 2.36 6.58 -15.21
C ALA A 197 3.17 6.20 -16.46
N LYS A 198 3.71 4.98 -16.51
CA LYS A 198 4.50 4.45 -17.64
C LYS A 198 3.69 4.38 -18.93
N ASN A 199 2.44 3.91 -18.87
CA ASN A 199 1.64 3.66 -20.08
C ASN A 199 0.92 4.90 -20.60
N THR A 200 0.56 5.83 -19.71
CA THR A 200 -0.39 6.90 -20.05
C THR A 200 0.08 8.31 -19.68
N GLY A 201 1.19 8.44 -18.96
CA GLY A 201 1.66 9.72 -18.43
C GLY A 201 0.72 10.31 -17.37
N ARG A 202 -0.09 9.49 -16.69
CA ARG A 202 -1.03 9.87 -15.63
C ARG A 202 -1.08 8.80 -14.56
N GLY A 203 -1.44 9.16 -13.33
CA GLY A 203 -1.67 8.21 -12.24
C GLY A 203 -3.02 7.49 -12.29
N ILE A 204 -3.29 6.68 -11.27
CA ILE A 204 -4.60 6.07 -11.03
C ILE A 204 -5.65 7.18 -10.81
N ASP A 205 -6.87 6.95 -11.30
CA ASP A 205 -8.01 7.85 -11.09
C ASP A 205 -8.71 7.56 -9.74
N PHE A 206 -8.60 8.50 -8.80
CA PHE A 206 -9.25 8.46 -7.48
C PHE A 206 -10.51 9.32 -7.38
N SER A 207 -11.03 9.84 -8.50
CA SER A 207 -12.17 10.76 -8.51
C SER A 207 -13.49 10.14 -8.02
N LYS A 208 -13.57 8.81 -7.91
CA LYS A 208 -14.75 8.10 -7.38
C LYS A 208 -14.67 8.00 -5.86
N GLY A 209 -15.68 8.55 -5.21
CA GLY A 209 -15.93 8.42 -3.78
C GLY A 209 -16.44 7.06 -3.33
N ASN A 210 -16.76 6.95 -2.04
CA ASN A 210 -17.28 5.72 -1.42
C ASN A 210 -18.79 5.49 -1.64
N GLY A 211 -19.46 6.42 -2.34
CA GLY A 211 -20.91 6.38 -2.57
C GLY A 211 -21.76 6.86 -1.39
N PHE A 212 -21.13 7.30 -0.29
CA PHE A 212 -21.77 7.82 0.90
C PHE A 212 -21.34 9.27 1.13
N ASP A 213 -20.31 9.49 1.95
CA ASP A 213 -19.87 10.78 2.45
C ASP A 213 -18.56 11.27 1.82
N GLN A 214 -17.70 10.35 1.37
CA GLN A 214 -16.44 10.69 0.71
C GLN A 214 -16.66 10.89 -0.78
N LYS A 215 -16.30 12.08 -1.29
CA LYS A 215 -16.45 12.44 -2.71
C LYS A 215 -15.41 11.79 -3.62
N THR A 216 -14.21 11.55 -3.09
CA THR A 216 -13.08 10.94 -3.79
C THR A 216 -12.48 9.81 -2.92
N SER A 217 -11.67 8.96 -3.53
CA SER A 217 -10.92 7.90 -2.84
C SER A 217 -9.48 8.32 -2.51
N GLU A 218 -9.16 9.61 -2.60
CA GLU A 218 -7.78 10.13 -2.49
C GLU A 218 -7.13 9.88 -1.11
N TYR A 219 -7.94 9.78 -0.05
CA TYR A 219 -7.49 9.41 1.31
C TYR A 219 -6.74 8.06 1.36
N ILE A 220 -6.92 7.19 0.35
CA ILE A 220 -6.20 5.93 0.22
C ILE A 220 -4.72 6.18 -0.06
N LEU A 221 -4.39 7.22 -0.84
CA LEU A 221 -3.02 7.59 -1.15
C LEU A 221 -2.28 8.03 0.11
N GLU A 222 -2.91 8.86 0.93
CA GLU A 222 -2.34 9.31 2.22
C GLU A 222 -2.01 8.14 3.16
N ARG A 223 -2.73 7.02 3.03
CA ARG A 223 -2.66 5.88 3.93
C ARG A 223 -1.69 4.79 3.47
N TYR A 224 -1.69 4.45 2.19
CA TYR A 224 -0.95 3.29 1.68
C TYR A 224 0.29 3.66 0.87
N MET A 225 0.44 4.90 0.42
CA MET A 225 1.48 5.29 -0.54
C MET A 225 2.55 6.19 0.08
N ASN A 226 3.79 5.99 -0.35
CA ASN A 226 4.88 6.95 -0.22
C ASN A 226 5.42 7.29 -1.61
N SER A 227 5.77 8.55 -1.86
CA SER A 227 6.37 8.97 -3.13
C SER A 227 7.77 8.37 -3.35
N THR A 228 8.44 7.95 -2.27
CA THR A 228 9.77 7.31 -2.29
C THR A 228 9.83 6.03 -3.12
N PHE A 229 8.70 5.36 -3.33
CA PHE A 229 8.57 4.22 -4.23
C PHE A 229 9.00 4.53 -5.67
N PHE A 230 8.92 5.80 -6.10
CA PHE A 230 9.24 6.24 -7.46
C PHE A 230 10.53 7.08 -7.54
N MET A 231 11.27 7.19 -6.43
CA MET A 231 12.58 7.84 -6.39
C MET A 231 13.70 6.83 -6.66
N ASN A 232 14.80 7.26 -7.26
CA ASN A 232 16.04 6.49 -7.32
C ASN A 232 16.63 6.31 -5.91
N LYS A 233 17.55 5.35 -5.74
CA LYS A 233 18.15 5.04 -4.43
C LYS A 233 18.85 6.23 -3.79
N ASP A 234 19.46 7.09 -4.59
CA ASP A 234 20.12 8.33 -4.16
C ASP A 234 19.14 9.46 -3.81
N GLY A 235 17.84 9.23 -3.98
CA GLY A 235 16.77 10.21 -3.76
C GLY A 235 16.51 11.15 -4.93
N SER A 236 17.18 10.97 -6.07
CA SER A 236 16.81 11.68 -7.30
C SER A 236 15.51 11.12 -7.88
N VAL A 237 14.84 11.90 -8.74
CA VAL A 237 13.67 11.46 -9.51
C VAL A 237 14.01 11.59 -10.98
N SER A 238 13.88 10.50 -11.74
CA SER A 238 14.13 10.48 -13.17
C SER A 238 13.09 11.34 -13.91
N ASP A 239 13.52 12.13 -14.90
CA ASP A 239 12.65 13.01 -15.70
C ASP A 239 11.91 12.25 -16.81
N ASP A 240 11.31 11.13 -16.43
CA ASP A 240 10.47 10.27 -17.28
C ASP A 240 9.13 10.00 -16.57
N TRP A 241 8.53 8.83 -16.79
CA TRP A 241 7.29 8.44 -16.12
C TRP A 241 7.44 8.31 -14.59
N HIS A 242 8.65 8.14 -14.04
CA HIS A 242 8.88 8.14 -12.59
C HIS A 242 8.41 9.45 -11.97
N LYS A 243 8.71 10.59 -12.63
CA LYS A 243 8.31 11.92 -12.16
C LYS A 243 6.80 12.06 -12.06
N VAL A 244 6.05 11.52 -13.02
CA VAL A 244 4.59 11.57 -13.00
C VAL A 244 4.03 10.84 -11.78
N ALA A 245 4.50 9.61 -11.52
CA ALA A 245 4.06 8.84 -10.36
C ALA A 245 4.51 9.50 -9.04
N PHE A 246 5.76 9.97 -8.98
CA PHE A 246 6.31 10.69 -7.84
C PHE A 246 5.48 11.94 -7.51
N GLU A 247 5.27 12.84 -8.48
CA GLU A 247 4.56 14.10 -8.27
C GLU A 247 3.10 13.87 -7.87
N HIS A 248 2.45 12.85 -8.44
CA HIS A 248 1.07 12.51 -8.06
C HIS A 248 0.97 12.12 -6.57
N ILE A 249 1.90 11.32 -6.06
CA ILE A 249 1.87 10.92 -4.65
C ILE A 249 2.40 12.03 -3.73
N ALA A 250 3.48 12.69 -4.12
CA ALA A 250 4.09 13.78 -3.34
C ALA A 250 3.14 14.98 -3.15
N PHE A 251 2.20 15.19 -4.08
CA PHE A 251 1.16 16.21 -3.98
C PHE A 251 0.38 16.15 -2.65
N TYR A 252 0.12 14.95 -2.13
CA TYR A 252 -0.64 14.76 -0.89
C TYR A 252 0.18 15.03 0.37
N GLN A 253 1.50 15.25 0.25
CA GLN A 253 2.39 15.58 1.38
C GLN A 253 2.26 14.62 2.56
N ALA A 254 1.94 13.37 2.27
CA ALA A 254 1.60 12.36 3.26
C ALA A 254 2.69 11.31 3.42
N ASP A 255 3.87 11.52 2.85
CA ASP A 255 4.97 10.56 2.96
C ASP A 255 5.34 10.31 4.42
N LEU A 256 5.52 9.03 4.74
CA LEU A 256 6.12 8.65 6.00
C LEU A 256 7.59 9.08 6.00
N LEU A 257 7.91 10.01 6.89
CA LEU A 257 9.28 10.41 7.19
C LEU A 257 9.67 9.72 8.49
N MET A 258 10.83 9.04 8.50
CA MET A 258 11.38 8.60 9.79
C MET A 258 11.69 9.84 10.62
N PRO A 259 11.26 9.90 11.89
CA PRO A 259 11.71 10.96 12.76
C PRO A 259 13.24 10.92 12.79
N GLU A 260 13.89 12.05 12.48
CA GLU A 260 15.30 12.21 12.84
C GLU A 260 15.42 11.91 14.33
N GLU A 261 16.38 11.07 14.71
CA GLU A 261 16.64 10.73 16.11
C GLU A 261 16.83 12.05 16.90
N SER A 262 15.78 12.47 17.60
CA SER A 262 15.77 13.66 18.44
C SER A 262 16.20 13.33 19.87
#